data_AF-A0A2A2QCG2-F1
#
_entry.id   AF-A0A2A2QCG2-F1
#
_cell.length_a   1.000
_cell.length_b   1.000
_cell.length_c   1.000
_cell.angle_alpha   90.00
_cell.angle_beta   90.00
_cell.angle_gamma   90.00
#
_symmetry.space_group_name_H-M   'P 1'
#
loop_
_entity.id
_entity.type
_entity.pdbx_description
1 polymer ?
#
loop_
_entity_poly.entity_id
_entity_poly.type
_entity_poly.pdbx_seq_one_letter_code
_entity_poly.pdbx_strand_id
1 'polypeptide(L)'
;VNKVLCARRGDLVFVFNLSTDRSIPDYKFPVPGKGGYRLVLDTDASFFGGQDRVDATLEYLVAEDGTLSIYTPARTAMVFAPL
;
A
#
# COMPACT_ATOMS: atom_id res chain seq x y z
N VAL A 1 17.68 5.91 3.02
CA VAL A 1 16.48 5.39 3.72
C VAL A 1 15.22 5.98 3.08
N ASN A 2 14.23 5.16 2.76
CA ASN A 2 13.02 5.55 1.99
C ASN A 2 11.92 6.24 2.82
N LYS A 3 11.93 6.11 4.16
CA LYS A 3 10.87 6.63 5.06
C LYS A 3 9.51 5.94 4.88
N VAL A 4 9.53 4.69 4.40
CA VAL A 4 8.33 3.85 4.33
C VAL A 4 8.28 2.92 5.53
N LEU A 5 7.17 2.92 6.25
CA LEU A 5 6.88 2.02 7.36
C LEU A 5 5.79 1.04 6.92
N CYS A 6 6.06 -0.26 7.06
CA CYS A 6 5.08 -1.32 6.87
C CYS A 6 4.76 -1.95 8.23
N ALA A 7 3.48 -2.10 8.55
CA ALA A 7 3.03 -2.71 9.79
C ALA A 7 1.84 -3.63 9.55
N ARG A 8 1.58 -4.55 10.47
CA ARG A 8 0.46 -5.47 10.41
C ARG A 8 -0.34 -5.40 11.71
N ARG A 9 -1.67 -5.49 11.61
CA ARG A 9 -2.57 -5.68 12.76
C ARG A 9 -3.75 -6.55 12.33
N GLY A 10 -3.89 -7.73 12.97
CA GLY A 10 -4.81 -8.75 12.48
C GLY A 10 -4.43 -9.17 11.06
N ASP A 11 -5.39 -9.18 10.14
CA ASP A 11 -5.16 -9.52 8.74
C ASP A 11 -4.87 -8.30 7.87
N LEU A 12 -4.89 -7.09 8.45
CA LEU A 12 -4.63 -5.85 7.73
C LEU A 12 -3.14 -5.54 7.63
N VAL A 13 -2.73 -5.06 6.46
CA VAL A 13 -1.39 -4.56 6.18
C VAL A 13 -1.45 -3.05 5.98
N PHE A 14 -0.64 -2.32 6.74
CA PHE A 14 -0.56 -0.86 6.72
C PHE A 14 0.74 -0.44 6.08
N VAL A 15 0.69 0.49 5.13
CA VAL A 15 1.86 1.10 4.50
C VAL A 15 1.79 2.61 4.65
N PHE A 16 2.77 3.18 5.34
CA PHE A 16 2.91 4.63 5.52
C PHE A 16 4.14 5.11 4.76
N ASN A 17 3.98 5.99 3.78
CA ASN A 17 5.09 6.69 3.16
C ASN A 17 5.23 8.08 3.78
N LEU A 18 6.16 8.21 4.71
CA LEU A 18 6.46 9.44 5.43
C LEU A 18 7.53 10.29 4.73
N SER A 19 7.92 9.95 3.49
CA SER A 19 8.82 10.81 2.72
C SER A 19 8.11 12.11 2.39
N THR A 20 8.82 13.23 2.50
CA THR A 20 8.25 14.56 2.27
C THR A 20 8.02 14.88 0.78
N ASP A 21 8.66 14.12 -0.11
CA ASP A 21 8.88 14.44 -1.52
C ASP A 21 8.97 13.23 -2.46
N ARG A 22 9.08 12.00 -1.95
CA ARG A 22 9.32 10.80 -2.79
C ARG A 22 8.11 9.87 -2.81
N SER A 23 7.50 9.79 -3.98
CA SER A 23 6.57 8.71 -4.35
C SER A 23 7.38 7.56 -4.94
N ILE A 24 7.06 6.32 -4.57
CA ILE A 24 7.85 5.14 -4.96
C ILE A 24 6.95 4.17 -5.75
N PRO A 25 7.19 3.97 -7.06
CA PRO A 25 6.57 2.88 -7.81
C PRO A 25 7.19 1.53 -7.43
N ASP A 26 6.44 0.46 -7.64
CA ASP A 26 6.87 -0.92 -7.40
C ASP A 26 7.54 -1.14 -6.04
N TYR A 27 7.01 -0.49 -5.01
CA TYR A 27 7.50 -0.66 -3.65
C TYR A 27 7.12 -2.06 -3.15
N LYS A 28 8.12 -2.93 -3.04
CA LYS A 28 7.97 -4.32 -2.62
C LYS A 28 8.17 -4.50 -1.13
N PHE A 29 7.27 -5.26 -0.50
CA PHE A 29 7.38 -5.65 0.89
C PHE A 29 6.74 -7.03 1.12
N PRO A 30 7.21 -7.81 2.11
CA PRO A 30 6.67 -9.12 2.38
C PRO A 30 5.27 -9.02 3.01
N VAL A 31 4.39 -9.93 2.63
CA VAL A 31 3.04 -10.09 3.19
C VAL A 31 2.79 -11.54 3.58
N PRO A 32 1.92 -11.82 4.57
CA PRO A 32 1.57 -13.18 4.93
C PRO A 32 0.70 -13.84 3.85
N GLY A 33 0.86 -15.16 3.69
CA GLY A 33 -0.02 -16.00 2.87
C GLY A 33 0.27 -15.94 1.37
N LYS A 34 -0.67 -16.51 0.60
CA LYS A 34 -0.71 -16.49 -0.87
C LYS A 34 -2.08 -15.95 -1.29
N GLY A 35 -2.22 -15.51 -2.54
CA GLY A 35 -3.47 -14.96 -3.07
C GLY A 35 -3.31 -13.50 -3.45
N GLY A 36 -4.19 -12.64 -2.98
CA GLY A 36 -4.10 -11.20 -3.23
C GLY A 36 -4.67 -10.37 -2.09
N TYR A 37 -4.54 -9.07 -2.25
CA TYR A 37 -5.03 -8.06 -1.34
C TYR A 37 -5.83 -7.01 -2.11
N ARG A 38 -6.78 -6.36 -1.44
CA ARG A 38 -7.47 -5.17 -1.95
C ARG A 38 -7.15 -3.96 -1.08
N LEU A 39 -7.12 -2.78 -1.69
CA LEU A 39 -6.98 -1.52 -0.98
C LEU A 39 -8.29 -1.19 -0.26
N VAL A 40 -8.28 -1.14 1.07
CA VAL A 40 -9.47 -0.85 1.88
C VAL A 40 -9.46 0.54 2.50
N LEU A 41 -8.31 1.21 2.49
CA LEU A 41 -8.19 2.63 2.82
C LEU A 41 -7.04 3.23 2.01
N ASP A 42 -7.31 4.36 1.36
CA ASP A 42 -6.31 5.22 0.75
C ASP A 42 -6.52 6.65 1.25
N THR A 43 -5.57 7.18 2.01
CA THR A 43 -5.63 8.59 2.46
C THR A 43 -5.39 9.60 1.34
N ASP A 44 -4.88 9.16 0.18
CA ASP A 44 -4.70 10.01 -0.99
C ASP A 44 -5.97 10.14 -1.84
N ALA A 45 -7.04 9.40 -1.52
CA ALA A 45 -8.30 9.52 -2.24
C ALA A 45 -8.89 10.93 -2.14
N SER A 46 -9.54 11.38 -3.21
CA SER A 46 -10.14 12.72 -3.29
C SER A 46 -11.16 13.01 -2.18
N PHE A 47 -11.88 11.98 -1.70
CA PHE A 47 -12.80 12.08 -0.56
C PHE A 47 -12.12 12.57 0.74
N PHE A 48 -10.84 12.25 0.95
CA PHE A 48 -10.06 12.71 2.11
C PHE A 48 -9.26 13.98 1.81
N GLY A 49 -9.42 14.59 0.62
CA GLY A 49 -8.67 15.76 0.19
C GLY A 49 -7.27 15.45 -0.37
N GLY A 50 -7.01 14.19 -0.73
CA GLY A 50 -5.78 13.78 -1.40
C GLY A 50 -5.81 14.03 -2.92
N GLN A 51 -4.80 13.51 -3.63
CA GLN A 51 -4.60 13.75 -5.06
C GLN A 51 -5.19 12.67 -5.99
N ASP A 52 -5.82 11.64 -5.43
CA ASP A 52 -6.52 10.56 -6.14
C ASP A 52 -5.61 9.80 -7.13
N ARG A 53 -4.37 9.49 -6.69
CA ARG A 53 -3.33 8.92 -7.56
C ARG A 53 -3.31 7.39 -7.59
N VAL A 54 -4.10 6.72 -6.76
CA VAL A 54 -4.14 5.26 -6.66
C VAL A 54 -5.51 4.76 -7.09
N ASP A 55 -5.54 3.77 -7.97
CA ASP A 55 -6.78 3.08 -8.34
C ASP A 55 -7.16 2.07 -7.26
N ALA A 56 -8.15 2.42 -6.44
CA ALA A 56 -8.64 1.58 -5.35
C ALA A 56 -9.43 0.33 -5.82
N THR A 57 -9.70 0.19 -7.12
CA THR A 57 -10.40 -0.99 -7.68
C THR A 57 -9.46 -2.16 -7.97
N LEU A 58 -8.14 -1.93 -7.89
CA LEU A 58 -7.14 -2.95 -8.21
C LEU A 58 -7.06 -4.04 -7.12
N GLU A 59 -6.90 -5.27 -7.60
CA GLU A 59 -6.44 -6.40 -6.81
C GLU A 59 -4.92 -6.53 -6.90
N TYR A 60 -4.27 -6.60 -5.74
CA TYR A 60 -2.82 -6.71 -5.61
C TYR A 60 -2.45 -8.17 -5.36
N LEU A 61 -1.93 -8.85 -6.37
CA LEU A 61 -1.56 -10.26 -6.26
C LEU A 61 -0.21 -10.42 -5.55
N VAL A 62 -0.13 -11.41 -4.65
CA VAL A 62 1.11 -11.78 -3.96
C VAL A 62 2.00 -12.53 -4.94
N ALA A 63 3.22 -12.06 -5.13
CA ALA A 63 4.22 -12.70 -5.98
C ALA A 63 4.68 -14.05 -5.38
N GLU A 64 5.34 -14.89 -6.20
CA GLU A 64 5.83 -16.21 -5.77
C GLU A 64 6.80 -16.13 -4.57
N ASP A 65 7.52 -15.03 -4.44
CA ASP A 65 8.45 -14.75 -3.33
C ASP A 65 7.75 -14.23 -2.06
N GLY A 66 6.41 -14.16 -2.05
CA GLY A 66 5.63 -13.70 -0.91
C GLY A 66 5.59 -12.18 -0.73
N THR A 67 5.91 -11.41 -1.78
CA THR A 67 5.88 -9.94 -1.73
C THR A 67 4.65 -9.36 -2.42
N LEU A 68 4.21 -8.21 -1.93
CA LEU A 68 3.26 -7.33 -2.62
C LEU A 68 4.04 -6.18 -3.26
N SER A 69 3.66 -5.76 -4.46
CA SER A 69 4.22 -4.58 -5.15
C SER A 69 3.14 -3.51 -5.28
N ILE A 70 3.41 -2.31 -4.78
CA ILE A 70 2.45 -1.19 -4.83
C ILE A 70 3.10 0.10 -5.32
N TYR A 71 2.28 1.01 -5.85
CA TYR A 71 2.67 2.43 -5.92
C TYR A 71 2.37 3.10 -4.59
N THR A 72 3.35 3.78 -4.00
CA THR A 72 3.19 4.51 -2.73
C THR A 72 3.53 6.00 -2.87
N PRO A 73 2.51 6.88 -2.95
CA PRO A 73 2.75 8.32 -3.03
C PRO A 73 3.39 8.90 -1.75
N ALA A 74 4.11 10.01 -1.87
CA ALA A 74 4.65 10.72 -0.72
C ALA A 74 3.54 11.22 0.24
N ARG A 75 3.77 11.11 1.55
CA ARG A 75 2.90 11.58 2.64
C ARG A 75 1.53 10.89 2.70
N THR A 76 1.45 9.61 2.38
CA THR A 76 0.19 8.85 2.39
C THR A 76 0.25 7.66 3.34
N ALA A 77 -0.92 7.19 3.72
CA ALA A 77 -1.16 5.89 4.34
C ALA A 77 -2.12 5.08 3.47
N MET A 78 -1.80 3.80 3.30
CA MET A 78 -2.64 2.81 2.61
C MET A 78 -2.85 1.60 3.52
N VAL A 79 -4.05 1.01 3.47
CA VAL A 79 -4.38 -0.21 4.21
C VAL A 79 -4.93 -1.25 3.26
N PHE A 80 -4.38 -2.45 3.35
CA PHE A 80 -4.74 -3.59 2.52
C PHE A 80 -5.38 -4.68 3.36
N ALA A 81 -6.41 -5.32 2.82
CA ALA A 81 -7.03 -6.52 3.38
C ALA A 81 -6.87 -7.69 2.40
N PRO A 82 -6.75 -8.94 2.87
CA PRO A 82 -6.76 -10.11 2.00
C PRO A 82 -8.04 -10.16 1.16
N LEU A 83 -7.92 -10.71 -0.05
CA LEU A 83 -9.07 -11.08 -0.88
C LEU A 83 -9.87 -12.23 -0.25
#